data_AF-A0A3D5KPI9-F1
#
_entry.id   AF-A0A3D5KPI9-F1
#
_cell.length_a   1.000
_cell.length_b   1.000
_cell.length_c   1.000
_cell.angle_alpha   90.00
_cell.angle_beta   90.00
_cell.angle_gamma   90.00
#
_symmetry.space_group_name_H-M   'P 1'
#
loop_
_entity.id
_entity.type
_entity.pdbx_description
1 polymer ?
#
loop_
_entity_poly.entity_id
_entity_poly.type
_entity_poly.pdbx_seq_one_letter_code
_entity_poly.pdbx_strand_id
1 'polypeptide(L)' 'EVVKKIWDYIKKNKLQDQKNKRMINADAKLKPLFGKGQVSMFDLAKIVSNHVK' A
#
# COMPACT_ATOMS: atom_id res chain seq x y z
N GLU A 1 -2.40 1.46 14.02
CA GLU A 1 -3.63 0.72 13.60
C GLU A 1 -3.94 0.78 12.11
N VAL A 2 -3.80 1.95 11.45
CA VAL A 2 -4.11 2.11 10.01
C VAL A 2 -3.17 1.33 9.10
N VAL A 3 -1.85 1.40 9.32
CA VAL A 3 -0.85 0.65 8.51
C VAL A 3 -1.14 -0.85 8.50
N LYS A 4 -1.48 -1.41 9.68
CA LYS A 4 -1.80 -2.84 9.83
C LYS A 4 -3.04 -3.21 9.01
N LYS A 5 -4.12 -2.41 9.09
CA LYS A 5 -5.34 -2.63 8.30
C LYS A 5 -5.06 -2.57 6.79
N ILE A 6 -4.24 -1.62 6.33
CA ILE A 6 -3.86 -1.53 4.91
C ILE A 6 -3.01 -2.74 4.52
N TRP A 7 -2.08 -3.18 5.37
CA TRP A 7 -1.26 -4.36 5.12
C TRP A 7 -2.07 -5.65 5.05
N ASP A 8 -3.04 -5.82 5.96
CA ASP A 8 -3.97 -6.95 5.96
C ASP A 8 -4.81 -6.94 4.68
N TYR A 9 -5.26 -5.77 4.22
CA TYR A 9 -5.94 -5.60 2.94
C TYR A 9 -5.04 -6.00 1.76
N ILE A 10 -3.80 -5.52 1.71
CA ILE A 10 -2.83 -5.85 0.65
C ILE A 10 -2.63 -7.36 0.55
N LYS A 11 -2.45 -8.03 1.69
CA LYS A 11 -2.28 -9.48 1.75
C LYS A 11 -3.54 -10.22 1.32
N LYS A 12 -4.70 -9.84 1.86
CA LYS A 12 -5.99 -10.46 1.54
C LYS A 12 -6.32 -10.38 0.05
N ASN A 13 -5.96 -9.27 -0.60
CA ASN A 13 -6.21 -9.04 -2.02
C ASN A 13 -5.02 -9.42 -2.92
N LYS A 14 -3.96 -10.05 -2.38
CA LYS A 14 -2.76 -10.45 -3.11
C LYS A 14 -2.13 -9.31 -3.94
N LEU A 15 -2.13 -8.12 -3.37
CA LEU A 15 -1.63 -6.89 -4.01
C LEU A 15 -0.11 -6.73 -3.88
N GLN A 16 0.55 -7.56 -3.08
CA GLN A 16 2.01 -7.61 -3.07
C GLN A 16 2.51 -8.18 -4.40
N ASP A 17 3.50 -7.51 -4.99
CA ASP A 17 4.04 -7.95 -6.27
C ASP A 17 4.73 -9.31 -6.14
N GLN A 18 4.42 -10.22 -7.08
CA GLN A 18 4.90 -11.60 -7.04
C GLN A 18 6.38 -11.73 -7.41
N LYS A 19 6.91 -10.81 -8.23
CA LYS A 19 8.30 -10.79 -8.68
C LYS A 19 9.17 -9.98 -7.74
N ASN A 20 8.67 -8.83 -7.29
CA ASN A 20 9.36 -7.95 -6.37
C ASN A 20 8.51 -7.71 -5.11
N LYS A 21 8.66 -8.57 -4.11
CA LYS A 21 7.90 -8.52 -2.84
C LYS A 21 8.05 -7.21 -2.04
N ARG A 22 8.94 -6.29 -2.44
CA ARG A 22 9.05 -4.94 -1.85
C ARG A 22 8.00 -3.97 -2.40
N MET A 23 7.37 -4.31 -3.51
CA MET A 23 6.38 -3.51 -4.20
C MET A 23 4.96 -3.98 -3.91
N ILE A 24 4.05 -3.02 -3.91
CA ILE A 24 2.62 -3.19 -3.69
C ILE A 24 1.92 -2.58 -4.90
N ASN A 25 1.14 -3.39 -5.60
CA ASN A 25 0.33 -3.00 -6.75
C ASN A 25 -0.96 -2.36 -6.26
N ALA A 26 -1.19 -1.11 -6.65
CA ALA A 26 -2.36 -0.35 -6.25
C ALA A 26 -3.59 -0.81 -7.04
N ASP A 27 -4.59 -1.32 -6.32
CA ASP A 27 -5.91 -1.56 -6.89
C ASP A 27 -6.71 -0.26 -7.00
N ALA A 28 -7.95 -0.34 -7.49
CA ALA A 28 -8.81 0.84 -7.64
C ALA A 28 -9.05 1.59 -6.31
N LYS A 29 -8.99 0.90 -5.17
CA LYS A 29 -9.20 1.51 -3.84
C LYS A 29 -7.95 2.16 -3.29
N LEU A 30 -6.78 1.58 -3.57
CA LEU A 30 -5.49 2.09 -3.11
C LEU A 30 -4.90 3.14 -4.05
N LYS A 31 -5.26 3.16 -5.34
CA LYS A 31 -4.78 4.17 -6.30
C LYS A 31 -4.99 5.62 -5.83
N PRO A 32 -6.17 6.03 -5.32
CA PRO A 32 -6.36 7.39 -4.80
C PRO A 32 -5.49 7.72 -3.59
N LEU A 33 -5.22 6.73 -2.73
CA LEU A 33 -4.35 6.89 -1.55
C LEU A 33 -2.88 6.95 -1.93
N PHE A 34 -2.49 6.18 -2.95
CA PHE A 34 -1.09 5.99 -3.34
C PHE A 34 -0.63 7.02 -4.36
N GLY A 35 -1.54 7.59 -5.15
CA GLY A 35 -1.24 8.52 -6.24
C GLY A 35 -0.50 7.87 -7.42
N LYS A 36 -0.17 6.58 -7.34
CA LYS A 36 0.54 5.80 -8.36
C LYS A 36 0.07 4.36 -8.38
N GLY A 37 0.28 3.69 -9.52
CA GLY A 37 -0.13 2.30 -9.73
C GLY A 37 0.68 1.27 -8.93
N GLN A 38 1.84 1.64 -8.40
CA GLN A 38 2.69 0.76 -7.61
C GLN A 38 3.50 1.57 -6.59
N VAL A 39 3.55 1.10 -5.35
CA VAL A 39 4.29 1.74 -4.25
C VAL A 39 5.22 0.75 -3.58
N SER A 40 6.28 1.24 -2.97
CA SER A 40 7.11 0.44 -2.06
C SER A 40 6.56 0.44 -0.63
N MET A 41 7.06 -0.44 0.23
CA MET A 41 6.75 -0.40 1.66
C MET A 41 7.19 0.92 2.33
N PHE A 42 8.25 1.58 1.82
CA PHE A 42 8.69 2.89 2.30
C PHE A 42 7.71 4.00 1.93
N ASP A 43 7.19 3.96 0.71
CA ASP A 43 6.13 4.88 0.28
C ASP A 43 4.88 4.72 1.15
N LEU A 44 4.49 3.47 1.47
CA LEU A 44 3.34 3.19 2.33
C LEU A 44 3.47 3.86 3.70
N ALA A 45 4.65 3.76 4.34
CA ALA A 45 4.92 4.40 5.62
C ALA A 45 4.80 5.93 5.53
N LYS A 46 5.31 6.54 4.45
CA LYS A 46 5.22 7.98 4.20
C LYS A 46 3.78 8.44 3.96
N ILE A 47 3.02 7.71 3.16
CA ILE A 47 1.62 8.00 2.84
C ILE A 47 0.77 7.98 4.12
N VAL A 48 0.95 6.96 4.96
CA VAL A 48 0.20 6.85 6.21
C VAL A 48 0.62 7.95 7.20
N SER A 49 1.90 8.24 7.34
CA SER A 49 2.38 9.32 8.22
C SER A 49 1.80 10.69 7.83
N ASN A 50 1.54 10.91 6.53
CA ASN A 50 0.95 12.17 6.05
C ASN A 50 -0.56 12.29 6.32
N HIS A 51 -1.27 11.17 6.55
CA HIS A 51 -2.73 11.14 6.77
C HIS A 51 -3.13 10.97 8.24
N VAL A 52 -2.18 10.74 9.15
CA VAL A 52 -2.42 10.54 10.59
C VAL A 52 -2.03 11.79 11.38
N LYS A 53 -2.38 12.98 10.88
CA LYS A 53 -2.40 14.20 11.70
C LYS A 53 -3.73 14.31 12.43
#